data_AF-A0A9P4I1W0-F1
#
_entry.id   AF-A0A9P4I1W0-F1
#
_cell.length_a   1.000
_cell.length_b   1.000
_cell.length_c   1.000
_cell.angle_alpha   90.00
_cell.angle_beta   90.00
_cell.angle_gamma   90.00
#
_symmetry.space_group_name_H-M   'P 1'
#
loop_
_entity.id
_entity.type
_entity.pdbx_description
1 polymer ?
#
loop_
_entity_poly.entity_id
_entity_poly.type
_entity_poly.pdbx_seq_one_letter_code
_entity_poly.pdbx_strand_id
1 'polypeptide(L)'
;MSKWAVATMKYETDRTWQDVQSLATKAYVMKDMAAPPSSGSFLHDGMIIVPCSMKTLAAVRSGYCDDLISRSADVCLKEKRRLVLVVRETPLSAIHLDNMAFLERAGATIFPPVPAFYTRPKSLQDLIDQSVGRMLDSFGINVDNFERWESWQKD
;
A
#
# COMPACT_ATOMS: atom_id res chain seq x y z
N MET A 1 4.36 -10.40 -4.96
CA MET A 1 3.45 -10.58 -3.79
C MET A 1 4.09 -11.47 -2.74
N SER A 2 3.71 -11.32 -1.46
CA SER A 2 4.19 -12.23 -0.41
C SER A 2 3.43 -13.56 -0.42
N LYS A 3 3.99 -14.61 0.21
CA LYS A 3 3.31 -15.91 0.38
C LYS A 3 1.92 -15.75 1.02
N TRP A 4 1.82 -14.90 2.04
CA TRP A 4 0.56 -14.69 2.76
C TRP A 4 -0.42 -13.82 2.00
N ALA A 5 0.04 -12.86 1.19
CA ALA A 5 -0.84 -12.13 0.28
C ALA A 5 -1.51 -13.06 -0.74
N VAL A 6 -0.79 -14.07 -1.27
CA VAL A 6 -1.38 -15.09 -2.15
C VAL A 6 -2.47 -15.90 -1.42
N ALA A 7 -2.23 -16.26 -0.15
CA ALA A 7 -3.22 -16.99 0.65
C ALA A 7 -4.46 -16.14 0.96
N THR A 8 -4.28 -14.88 1.37
CA THR A 8 -5.36 -13.92 1.61
C THR A 8 -6.18 -13.69 0.35
N MET A 9 -5.55 -13.44 -0.79
CA MET A 9 -6.26 -13.23 -2.06
C MET A 9 -7.14 -14.42 -2.43
N LYS A 10 -6.65 -15.66 -2.27
CA LYS A 10 -7.46 -16.88 -2.51
C LYS A 10 -8.63 -17.04 -1.54
N TYR A 11 -8.53 -16.47 -0.35
CA TYR A 11 -9.58 -16.54 0.67
C TYR A 11 -10.63 -15.44 0.51
N GLU A 12 -10.20 -14.23 0.12
CA GLU A 12 -11.04 -13.03 0.10
C GLU A 12 -11.59 -12.69 -1.30
N THR A 13 -11.12 -13.36 -2.35
CA THR A 13 -11.51 -13.07 -3.74
C THR A 13 -11.56 -14.34 -4.59
N ASP A 14 -12.28 -14.28 -5.71
CA ASP A 14 -12.26 -15.32 -6.75
C ASP A 14 -11.03 -15.22 -7.69
N ARG A 15 -10.06 -14.35 -7.37
CA ARG A 15 -8.89 -14.12 -8.23
C ARG A 15 -7.76 -15.11 -7.94
N THR A 16 -7.07 -15.48 -9.01
CA THR A 16 -5.83 -16.23 -8.96
C THR A 16 -4.62 -15.31 -8.94
N TRP A 17 -3.44 -15.87 -8.64
CA TRP A 17 -2.19 -15.11 -8.73
C TRP A 17 -1.93 -14.68 -10.17
N GLN A 18 -2.26 -15.53 -11.13
CA GLN A 18 -2.13 -15.26 -12.56
C GLN A 18 -3.00 -14.07 -12.99
N ASP A 19 -4.23 -13.98 -12.47
CA ASP A 19 -5.12 -12.85 -12.74
C ASP A 19 -4.46 -11.54 -12.28
N VAL A 20 -3.98 -11.49 -11.04
CA VAL A 20 -3.34 -10.29 -10.48
C VAL A 20 -2.01 -9.99 -11.18
N GLN A 21 -1.22 -11.01 -11.48
CA GLN A 21 0.07 -10.86 -12.14
C GLN A 21 -0.09 -10.29 -13.55
N SER A 22 -1.16 -10.68 -14.28
CA SER A 22 -1.43 -10.20 -15.64
C SER A 22 -1.82 -8.72 -15.71
N LEU A 23 -2.26 -8.13 -14.60
CA LEU A 23 -2.55 -6.69 -14.49
C LEU A 23 -1.28 -5.84 -14.40
N ALA A 24 -0.13 -6.43 -14.06
CA ALA A 24 1.12 -5.70 -13.88
C ALA A 24 1.99 -5.72 -15.15
N THR A 25 2.59 -4.57 -15.49
CA THR A 25 3.56 -4.51 -16.61
C THR A 25 4.79 -5.41 -16.35
N LYS A 26 5.19 -5.57 -15.09
CA LYS A 26 6.25 -6.49 -14.64
C LYS A 26 5.92 -7.04 -13.26
N ALA A 27 6.29 -8.29 -13.01
CA ALA A 27 6.15 -8.94 -11.72
C ALA A 27 7.45 -9.64 -11.31
N TYR A 28 7.82 -9.47 -10.05
CA TYR A 28 9.03 -10.05 -9.46
C TYR A 28 8.68 -11.02 -8.34
N VAL A 29 9.47 -12.08 -8.20
CA VAL A 29 9.34 -13.04 -7.11
C VAL A 29 9.84 -12.38 -5.82
N MET A 30 9.14 -12.60 -4.70
CA MET A 30 9.44 -11.98 -3.41
C MET A 30 10.88 -12.19 -2.92
N LYS A 31 11.50 -13.32 -3.27
CA LYS A 31 12.87 -13.66 -2.86
C LYS A 31 13.94 -13.27 -3.89
N ASP A 32 13.54 -12.68 -5.02
CA ASP A 32 14.48 -12.25 -6.05
C ASP A 32 15.11 -10.90 -5.66
N MET A 33 16.16 -10.97 -4.84
CA MET A 33 16.90 -9.79 -4.39
C MET A 33 17.75 -9.16 -5.49
N ALA A 34 17.90 -9.82 -6.65
CA ALA A 34 18.58 -9.28 -7.82
C ALA A 34 17.62 -8.48 -8.73
N ALA A 35 16.33 -8.46 -8.43
CA ALA A 35 15.34 -7.71 -9.19
C ALA A 35 15.61 -6.19 -9.12
N PRO A 36 15.35 -5.42 -10.20
CA PRO A 36 15.64 -3.99 -10.26
C PRO A 36 15.15 -3.14 -9.06
N PRO A 37 13.95 -3.35 -8.50
CA PRO A 37 13.49 -2.60 -7.32
C PRO A 37 14.37 -2.73 -6.06
N SER A 38 15.30 -3.69 -6.01
CA SER A 38 16.23 -3.84 -4.88
C SER A 38 17.37 -2.82 -4.87
N SER A 39 17.56 -2.10 -5.99
CA SER A 39 18.62 -1.10 -6.18
C SER A 39 18.06 0.32 -6.27
N GLY A 40 18.75 1.27 -5.64
CA GLY A 40 18.44 2.70 -5.77
C GLY A 40 18.72 3.27 -7.16
N SER A 41 19.63 2.67 -7.93
CA SER A 41 19.93 3.11 -9.30
C SER A 41 18.79 2.80 -10.29
N PHE A 42 17.89 1.89 -9.94
CA PHE A 42 16.67 1.66 -10.72
C PHE A 42 15.67 2.79 -10.44
N LEU A 43 15.33 3.56 -11.47
CA LEU A 43 14.44 4.71 -11.36
C LEU A 43 12.97 4.28 -11.37
N HIS A 44 12.21 4.77 -10.40
CA HIS A 44 10.75 4.65 -10.30
C HIS A 44 10.23 5.76 -9.37
N ASP A 45 8.93 6.07 -9.46
CA ASP A 45 8.34 7.23 -8.75
C ASP A 45 7.99 6.96 -7.28
N GLY A 46 7.95 5.69 -6.87
CA GLY A 46 7.71 5.27 -5.50
C GLY A 46 7.11 3.86 -5.40
N MET A 47 6.46 3.57 -4.27
CA MET A 47 5.90 2.26 -3.95
C MET A 47 4.64 2.38 -3.08
N ILE A 48 3.66 1.51 -3.33
CA ILE A 48 2.50 1.28 -2.46
C ILE A 48 2.56 -0.16 -1.95
N ILE A 49 2.47 -0.36 -0.63
CA ILE A 49 2.25 -1.68 -0.04
C ILE A 49 0.77 -1.79 0.34
N VAL A 50 0.00 -2.54 -0.44
CA VAL A 50 -1.46 -2.67 -0.27
C VAL A 50 -1.95 -4.13 -0.32
N PRO A 51 -2.62 -4.62 0.74
CA PRO A 51 -2.55 -4.12 2.11
C PRO A 51 -1.15 -4.31 2.71
N CYS A 52 -0.83 -3.55 3.75
CA CYS A 52 0.39 -3.66 4.56
C CYS A 52 0.07 -4.36 5.89
N SER A 53 0.63 -5.57 6.08
CA SER A 53 0.50 -6.31 7.34
C SER A 53 1.43 -5.75 8.41
N MET A 54 1.14 -6.02 9.69
CA MET A 54 2.00 -5.58 10.80
C MET A 54 3.42 -6.17 10.71
N LYS A 55 3.57 -7.40 10.17
CA LYS A 55 4.88 -8.01 9.89
C LYS A 55 5.68 -7.18 8.89
N THR A 56 5.05 -6.78 7.78
CA THR A 56 5.72 -5.98 6.75
C THR A 56 6.04 -4.59 7.28
N LEU A 57 5.09 -3.95 7.98
CA LEU A 57 5.29 -2.65 8.64
C LEU A 57 6.52 -2.68 9.58
N ALA A 58 6.61 -3.69 10.45
CA ALA A 58 7.74 -3.85 11.36
C ALA A 58 9.07 -4.05 10.62
N ALA A 59 9.07 -4.89 9.56
CA ALA A 59 10.27 -5.14 8.77
C ALA A 59 10.78 -3.89 8.04
N VAL A 60 9.87 -3.04 7.54
CA VAL A 60 10.22 -1.75 6.93
C VAL A 60 10.76 -0.79 7.99
N ARG A 61 10.10 -0.67 9.15
CA ARG A 61 10.56 0.17 10.26
C ARG A 61 11.96 -0.20 10.74
N SER A 62 12.25 -1.50 10.84
CA SER A 62 13.55 -1.97 11.33
C SER A 62 14.63 -2.04 10.26
N GLY A 63 14.29 -1.83 8.98
CA GLY A 63 15.22 -2.01 7.87
C GLY A 63 15.67 -3.47 7.66
N TYR A 64 14.88 -4.46 8.13
CA TYR A 64 15.30 -5.87 8.17
C TYR A 64 15.39 -6.55 6.78
N CYS A 65 14.96 -5.89 5.70
CA CYS A 65 15.23 -6.20 4.27
C CYS A 65 15.32 -7.69 3.84
N ASP A 66 14.60 -8.59 4.50
CA ASP A 66 14.67 -10.04 4.32
C ASP A 66 13.96 -10.53 3.04
N ASP A 67 13.18 -9.65 2.42
CA ASP A 67 12.48 -9.91 1.17
C ASP A 67 12.49 -8.68 0.25
N LEU A 68 12.20 -8.89 -1.04
CA LEU A 68 12.19 -7.84 -2.04
C LEU A 68 11.17 -6.73 -1.71
N ILE A 69 10.09 -7.05 -0.98
CA ILE A 69 9.07 -6.05 -0.60
C ILE A 69 9.66 -5.06 0.40
N SER A 70 10.20 -5.56 1.52
CA SER A 70 10.85 -4.74 2.54
C SER A 70 12.10 -4.05 2.01
N ARG A 71 12.87 -4.71 1.13
CA ARG A 71 14.02 -4.09 0.47
C ARG A 71 13.63 -2.97 -0.49
N SER A 72 12.59 -3.13 -1.29
CA SER A 72 12.11 -2.07 -2.19
C SER A 72 11.57 -0.87 -1.41
N ALA A 73 10.94 -1.12 -0.26
CA ALA A 73 10.50 -0.05 0.64
C ALA A 73 11.68 0.71 1.27
N ASP A 74 12.72 0.00 1.71
CA ASP A 74 13.99 0.61 2.17
C ASP A 74 14.65 1.46 1.08
N VAL A 75 14.63 0.97 -0.18
CA VAL A 75 15.07 1.75 -1.34
C VAL A 75 14.25 3.03 -1.50
N CYS A 76 12.92 2.97 -1.34
CA CYS A 76 12.09 4.18 -1.41
C CYS A 76 12.50 5.20 -0.34
N LEU A 77 12.67 4.76 0.90
CA LEU A 77 13.04 5.64 2.01
C LEU A 77 14.41 6.29 1.79
N LYS A 78 15.44 5.50 1.47
CA LYS A 78 16.81 6.03 1.31
C LYS A 78 16.98 6.95 0.10
N GLU A 79 16.23 6.70 -0.98
CA GLU A 79 16.21 7.54 -2.19
C GLU A 79 15.20 8.69 -2.11
N LYS A 80 14.51 8.85 -0.96
CA LYS A 80 13.46 9.87 -0.75
C LYS A 80 12.33 9.81 -1.78
N ARG A 81 11.97 8.60 -2.21
CA ARG A 81 10.82 8.33 -3.09
C ARG A 81 9.58 8.11 -2.24
N ARG A 82 8.41 8.31 -2.86
CA ARG A 82 7.13 8.12 -2.16
C ARG A 82 6.97 6.66 -1.72
N LEU A 83 6.61 6.46 -0.47
CA LEU A 83 6.26 5.14 0.07
C LEU A 83 4.92 5.25 0.79
N VAL A 84 3.88 4.60 0.27
CA VAL A 84 2.56 4.54 0.90
C VAL A 84 2.36 3.16 1.52
N LEU A 85 2.04 3.12 2.81
CA LEU A 85 1.82 1.90 3.57
C LEU A 85 0.34 1.78 3.92
N VAL A 86 -0.37 0.85 3.26
CA VAL A 86 -1.82 0.68 3.47
C VAL A 86 -2.09 -0.23 4.67
N VAL A 87 -1.87 0.31 5.87
CA VAL A 87 -1.83 -0.46 7.12
C VAL A 87 -3.22 -0.95 7.51
N ARG A 88 -3.43 -2.28 7.54
CA ARG A 88 -4.72 -2.89 7.93
C ARG A 88 -4.52 -3.79 9.16
N GLU A 89 -5.01 -3.34 10.31
CA GLU A 89 -5.13 -4.12 11.54
C GLU A 89 -6.14 -3.46 12.49
N THR A 90 -6.81 -4.25 13.34
CA THR A 90 -7.61 -3.71 14.45
C THR A 90 -7.85 -4.80 15.53
N PRO A 91 -7.71 -4.49 16.83
CA PRO A 91 -7.22 -3.24 17.41
C PRO A 91 -5.71 -3.03 17.19
N LEU A 92 -5.24 -1.80 17.36
CA LEU A 92 -3.82 -1.46 17.24
C LEU A 92 -3.14 -1.54 18.60
N SER A 93 -2.00 -2.24 18.66
CA SER A 93 -1.12 -2.24 19.82
C SER A 93 -0.17 -1.03 19.80
N ALA A 94 0.46 -0.71 20.93
CA ALA A 94 1.51 0.32 20.99
C ALA A 94 2.65 0.04 19.99
N ILE A 95 2.99 -1.23 19.77
CA ILE A 95 4.01 -1.64 18.77
C ILE A 95 3.61 -1.21 17.36
N HIS A 96 2.34 -1.37 17.00
CA HIS A 96 1.84 -0.96 15.67
C HIS A 96 1.91 0.56 15.53
N LEU A 97 1.45 1.28 16.55
CA LEU A 97 1.45 2.75 16.58
C LEU A 97 2.86 3.33 16.51
N ASP A 98 3.81 2.78 17.27
CA ASP A 98 5.21 3.22 17.26
C ASP A 98 5.86 3.00 15.89
N ASN A 99 5.59 1.86 15.25
CA ASN A 99 6.10 1.59 13.91
C ASN A 99 5.52 2.55 12.88
N MET A 100 4.21 2.80 12.91
CA MET A 100 3.56 3.77 12.02
C MET A 100 4.11 5.18 12.24
N ALA A 101 4.19 5.64 13.49
CA ALA A 101 4.66 6.98 13.83
C ALA A 101 6.13 7.20 13.45
N PHE A 102 6.98 6.19 13.62
CA PHE A 102 8.37 6.28 13.17
C PHE A 102 8.47 6.42 11.65
N LEU A 103 7.75 5.56 10.90
CA LEU A 103 7.81 5.54 9.45
C LEU A 103 7.20 6.80 8.82
N GLU A 104 6.16 7.37 9.43
CA GLU A 104 5.62 8.67 9.04
C GLU A 104 6.69 9.75 9.11
N ARG A 105 7.40 9.87 10.24
CA ARG A 105 8.53 10.81 10.41
C ARG A 105 9.70 10.53 9.47
N ALA A 106 9.86 9.28 9.03
CA ALA A 106 10.88 8.89 8.06
C ALA A 106 10.48 9.20 6.60
N GLY A 107 9.29 9.75 6.36
CA GLY A 107 8.81 10.17 5.04
C GLY A 107 7.87 9.18 4.34
N ALA A 108 7.45 8.11 5.00
CA ALA A 108 6.38 7.25 4.48
C ALA A 108 5.01 7.86 4.76
N THR A 109 4.03 7.60 3.89
CA THR A 109 2.62 7.89 4.15
C THR A 109 1.96 6.69 4.81
N ILE A 110 1.41 6.87 6.00
CA ILE A 110 0.61 5.85 6.69
C ILE A 110 -0.85 6.01 6.24
N PHE A 111 -1.34 5.05 5.45
CA PHE A 111 -2.68 5.10 4.83
C PHE A 111 -3.53 3.92 5.30
N PRO A 112 -4.14 3.93 6.50
CA PRO A 112 -5.07 2.87 6.84
C PRO A 112 -6.31 2.95 5.92
N PRO A 113 -6.84 1.81 5.42
CA PRO A 113 -8.03 1.80 4.57
C PRO A 113 -9.29 2.03 5.43
N VAL A 114 -9.47 3.27 5.90
CA VAL A 114 -10.60 3.72 6.72
C VAL A 114 -11.71 4.25 5.79
N PRO A 115 -12.88 3.57 5.74
CA PRO A 115 -13.98 3.98 4.86
C PRO A 115 -14.48 5.39 5.12
N ALA A 116 -14.72 6.14 4.05
CA ALA A 116 -15.40 7.42 4.09
C ALA A 116 -16.87 7.26 3.71
N PHE A 117 -17.77 7.91 4.47
CA PHE A 117 -19.22 7.81 4.26
C PHE A 117 -19.84 9.11 3.72
N TYR A 118 -19.05 10.18 3.54
CA TYR A 118 -19.57 11.44 3.00
C TYR A 118 -20.06 11.31 1.55
N THR A 119 -19.58 10.31 0.81
CA THR A 119 -20.05 9.95 -0.55
C THR A 119 -21.30 9.06 -0.54
N ARG A 120 -21.84 8.73 0.63
CA ARG A 120 -23.02 7.86 0.81
C ARG A 120 -22.95 6.57 -0.06
N PRO A 121 -21.87 5.78 0.07
CA PRO A 121 -21.59 4.62 -0.77
C PRO A 121 -22.78 3.64 -0.78
N LYS A 122 -23.07 3.10 -1.96
CA LYS A 122 -24.15 2.14 -2.22
C LYS A 122 -23.65 0.70 -2.29
N SER A 123 -22.35 0.52 -2.45
CA SER A 123 -21.74 -0.80 -2.56
C SER A 123 -20.39 -0.88 -1.82
N LEU A 124 -19.92 -2.11 -1.58
CA LEU A 124 -18.54 -2.33 -1.12
C LEU A 124 -17.52 -1.85 -2.16
N GLN A 125 -17.86 -1.94 -3.45
CA GLN A 125 -16.99 -1.47 -4.52
C GLN A 125 -16.77 0.04 -4.42
N ASP A 126 -17.80 0.82 -4.08
CA ASP A 126 -17.67 2.29 -3.92
C ASP A 126 -16.66 2.63 -2.80
N LEU A 127 -16.64 1.86 -1.71
CA LEU A 127 -15.68 2.02 -0.62
C LEU A 127 -14.25 1.67 -1.03
N ILE A 128 -14.12 0.61 -1.83
CA ILE A 128 -12.83 0.18 -2.40
C ILE A 128 -12.31 1.24 -3.37
N ASP A 129 -13.15 1.71 -4.30
CA ASP A 129 -12.80 2.71 -5.31
C ASP A 129 -12.42 4.05 -4.67
N GLN A 130 -13.14 4.49 -3.64
CA GLN A 130 -12.77 5.66 -2.85
C GLN A 130 -11.36 5.53 -2.24
N SER A 131 -11.07 4.36 -1.67
CA SER A 131 -9.79 4.10 -1.01
C SER A 131 -8.65 4.01 -2.03
N VAL A 132 -8.84 3.28 -3.13
CA VAL A 132 -7.87 3.13 -4.22
C VAL A 132 -7.61 4.48 -4.90
N GLY A 133 -8.64 5.24 -5.20
CA GLY A 133 -8.53 6.58 -5.78
C GLY A 133 -7.69 7.52 -4.91
N ARG A 134 -7.93 7.52 -3.59
CA ARG A 134 -7.12 8.28 -2.63
C ARG A 134 -5.66 7.80 -2.51
N MET A 135 -5.39 6.51 -2.74
CA MET A 135 -4.01 6.00 -2.83
C MET A 135 -3.33 6.51 -4.12
N LEU A 136 -4.04 6.52 -5.24
CA LEU A 136 -3.54 7.02 -6.52
C LEU A 136 -3.30 8.55 -6.49
N ASP A 137 -4.15 9.30 -5.80
CA ASP A 137 -3.95 10.74 -5.54
C ASP A 137 -2.62 11.03 -4.85
N SER A 138 -2.17 10.13 -3.96
CA SER A 138 -0.88 10.25 -3.27
C SER A 138 0.31 10.18 -4.26
N PHE A 139 0.08 9.70 -5.48
CA PHE A 139 1.05 9.67 -6.58
C PHE A 139 0.78 10.73 -7.65
N GLY A 140 -0.27 11.55 -7.51
CA GLY A 140 -0.72 12.48 -8.54
C GLY A 140 -1.36 11.80 -9.75
N ILE A 141 -1.83 10.55 -9.59
CA ILE A 141 -2.55 9.81 -10.61
C ILE A 141 -4.05 10.06 -10.39
N ASN A 142 -4.61 10.96 -11.19
CA ASN A 142 -6.02 11.34 -11.08
C ASN A 142 -6.90 10.37 -11.88
N VAL A 143 -7.93 9.85 -11.23
CA VAL A 143 -8.95 8.97 -11.81
C VAL A 143 -10.34 9.50 -11.49
N ASP A 144 -11.28 9.34 -12.42
CA ASP A 144 -12.64 9.89 -12.33
C ASP A 144 -13.66 8.91 -11.71
N ASN A 145 -13.20 7.77 -11.19
CA ASN A 145 -14.04 6.66 -10.74
C ASN A 145 -14.43 6.72 -9.25
N PHE A 146 -14.25 7.86 -8.57
CA PHE A 146 -14.71 8.05 -7.19
C PHE A 146 -15.08 9.50 -6.90
N GLU A 147 -15.96 9.71 -5.93
CA GLU A 147 -16.49 11.03 -5.58
C GLU A 147 -15.53 11.78 -4.65
N ARG A 148 -15.18 13.00 -5.03
CA ARG A 148 -14.37 13.91 -4.21
C ARG A 148 -15.26 14.79 -3.36
N TRP A 149 -14.78 15.11 -2.18
CA TRP A 149 -15.44 16.09 -1.34
C TRP A 149 -15.34 17.49 -1.96
N GLU A 150 -16.47 18.09 -2.33
CA GLU A 150 -16.52 19.46 -2.86
C GLU A 150 -16.83 20.50 -1.79
N SER A 151 -17.89 20.30 -1.00
CA SER A 151 -18.26 21.14 0.14
C SER A 151 -19.39 20.51 0.95
N TRP A 152 -19.58 20.96 2.19
CA TRP A 152 -20.81 20.68 2.93
C TRP A 152 -21.81 21.78 2.61
N GLN A 153 -22.83 21.47 1.81
CA GLN A 153 -23.96 22.37 1.65
C GLN A 153 -24.84 22.26 2.91
N LYS A 154 -24.83 23.32 3.72
CA LYS A 154 -25.82 23.50 4.79
C LYS A 154 -27.12 23.95 4.14
N ASP A 155 -28.19 23.21 4.41
CA ASP A 155 -29.56 23.71 4.18
C ASP A 155 -29.84 24.93 5.07
#